data_AF-A0A8S1X4N7-F1
#
_entry.id   AF-A0A8S1X4N7-F1
#
_cell.length_a   1.000
_cell.length_b   1.000
_cell.length_c   1.000
_cell.angle_alpha   90.00
_cell.angle_beta   90.00
_cell.angle_gamma   90.00
#
_symmetry.space_group_name_H-M   'P 1'
#
loop_
_entity.id
_entity.type
_entity.pdbx_description
1 polymer ?
#
loop_
_entity_poly.entity_id
_entity_poly.type
_entity_poly.pdbx_seq_one_letter_code
_entity_poly.pdbx_strand_id
1 'polypeptide(L)'
;MNNIRVFKFSLKVFIERVVIAINFPCKLQVAWKRGKQKLESKLSDLNVNVANFNEELEINSNMYFQDNQFKEKKCLFTVTLLSQKGNKVAGQVSVDISSYLNRKLENIREELRLDKCPDRHAKIHIRFQFKCIEELDIDQLSRISFASNMDQEDQQNTIQNSTQQIKQNEHGNINDQQQTQQNQYQQQAIYTEQDLDEIRTLLSMEMKKVQKKDREISELQQILETKQEQFTDTKQQLEATKQKLYETLDKLQNYEESITSHDDLKKNLDNRVKQLEIQNKQLQQQIIEWSEQLKLKQQLVVQSDQKLSNALGQMQVMKQRISQYEELEQQQQNRKSAEINKDMELMQKKINDLEKQIQREQKKQEQDYALYQIQLKNVQAQLVDKTELINKLQKDQEFDNQDASQIQQLRKQIQQYQSNEEQFNKVLNQYKEQIQKAIQNEIKLKQQQSEEKERFNDQIIKLKCQLGDIFNTAYDIGGNKLVDRLQQAVGLS
;
A
#
# COMPACT_ATOMS: atom_id res chain seq x y z
N MET A 1 17.40 -40.03 17.58
CA MET A 1 16.36 -39.73 16.57
C MET A 1 15.86 -38.32 16.83
N ASN A 2 15.61 -37.51 15.81
CA ASN A 2 15.07 -36.16 16.05
C ASN A 2 13.63 -36.27 16.49
N ASN A 3 13.33 -35.76 17.69
CA ASN A 3 11.98 -35.79 18.24
C ASN A 3 11.10 -34.77 17.52
N ILE A 4 10.43 -35.22 16.44
CA ILE A 4 9.44 -34.42 15.72
C ILE A 4 8.17 -34.43 16.57
N ARG A 5 7.53 -33.27 16.73
CA ARG A 5 6.21 -33.12 17.36
C ARG A 5 5.25 -32.55 16.32
N VAL A 6 3.98 -32.97 16.34
CA VAL A 6 3.01 -32.48 15.35
C VAL A 6 1.83 -31.84 16.05
N PHE A 7 1.49 -30.62 15.65
CA PHE A 7 0.44 -29.84 16.29
C PHE A 7 -0.64 -29.52 15.27
N LYS A 8 -1.91 -29.72 15.65
CA LYS A 8 -3.06 -29.36 14.83
C LYS A 8 -3.53 -27.97 15.22
N PHE A 9 -3.45 -27.04 14.28
CA PHE A 9 -3.92 -25.67 14.47
C PHE A 9 -5.23 -25.42 13.72
N SER A 10 -6.17 -24.73 14.37
CA SER A 10 -7.16 -23.92 13.67
C SER A 10 -6.46 -22.63 13.23
N LEU A 11 -6.49 -22.38 11.93
CA LEU A 11 -6.00 -21.16 11.31
C LEU A 11 -7.22 -20.35 10.89
N LYS A 12 -7.42 -19.18 11.48
CA LYS A 12 -8.47 -18.23 11.09
C LYS A 12 -7.85 -17.06 10.34
N VAL A 13 -8.48 -16.63 9.26
CA VAL A 13 -8.08 -15.46 8.48
C VAL A 13 -9.29 -14.57 8.27
N PHE A 14 -9.27 -13.40 8.89
CA PHE A 14 -10.23 -12.34 8.65
C PHE A 14 -9.74 -11.46 7.50
N ILE A 15 -10.46 -11.46 6.38
CA ILE A 15 -10.16 -10.65 5.21
C ILE A 15 -10.89 -9.32 5.37
N GLU A 16 -10.15 -8.25 5.61
CA GLU A 16 -10.72 -6.93 5.81
C GLU A 16 -11.13 -6.33 4.45
N ARG A 17 -10.13 -6.09 3.60
CA ARG A 17 -10.31 -5.45 2.29
C ARG A 17 -9.17 -5.74 1.32
N VAL A 18 -9.46 -5.65 0.02
CA VAL A 18 -8.48 -5.60 -1.06
C VAL A 18 -8.45 -4.18 -1.62
N VAL A 19 -7.25 -3.64 -1.86
CA VAL A 19 -7.02 -2.37 -2.56
C VAL A 19 -6.35 -2.69 -3.89
N ILE A 20 -6.95 -2.29 -5.01
CA ILE A 20 -6.45 -2.57 -6.37
C ILE A 20 -7.04 -1.57 -7.38
N ALA A 21 -6.18 -0.94 -8.18
CA ALA A 21 -6.57 0.08 -9.15
C ALA A 21 -7.18 -0.54 -10.43
N ILE A 22 -8.50 -0.41 -10.61
CA ILE A 22 -9.23 -1.00 -11.76
C ILE A 22 -10.32 -0.06 -12.24
N ASN A 23 -10.25 0.29 -13.53
CA ASN A 23 -11.09 1.33 -14.15
C ASN A 23 -12.42 0.80 -14.73
N PHE A 24 -12.92 -0.35 -14.28
CA PHE A 24 -14.20 -0.91 -14.74
C PHE A 24 -14.97 -1.62 -13.61
N PRO A 25 -16.32 -1.63 -13.65
CA PRO A 25 -17.12 -2.32 -12.65
C PRO A 25 -16.86 -3.84 -12.63
N CYS A 26 -16.50 -4.37 -11.47
CA CYS A 26 -16.23 -5.79 -11.26
C CYS A 26 -16.45 -6.18 -9.80
N LYS A 27 -16.64 -7.48 -9.56
CA LYS A 27 -16.62 -8.06 -8.21
C LYS A 27 -15.28 -8.73 -7.96
N LEU A 28 -14.83 -8.71 -6.72
CA LEU A 28 -13.67 -9.46 -6.27
C LEU A 28 -14.07 -10.65 -5.40
N GLN A 29 -13.28 -11.71 -5.49
CA GLN A 29 -13.32 -12.88 -4.62
C GLN A 29 -11.90 -13.21 -4.18
N VAL A 30 -11.71 -13.57 -2.90
CA VAL A 30 -10.42 -14.03 -2.39
C VAL A 30 -10.50 -15.52 -2.12
N ALA A 31 -9.70 -16.31 -2.82
CA ALA A 31 -9.51 -17.72 -2.54
C ALA A 31 -8.29 -17.91 -1.62
N TRP A 32 -8.46 -18.61 -0.51
CA TRP A 32 -7.37 -19.03 0.36
C TRP A 32 -7.12 -20.53 0.20
N LYS A 33 -5.90 -20.89 -0.22
CA LYS A 33 -5.47 -22.28 -0.46
C LYS A 33 -4.34 -22.69 0.46
N ARG A 34 -4.46 -23.88 1.04
CA ARG A 34 -3.45 -24.57 1.87
C ARG A 34 -3.43 -26.05 1.51
N GLY A 35 -2.40 -26.50 0.80
CA GLY A 35 -2.32 -27.88 0.30
C GLY A 35 -3.52 -28.25 -0.59
N LYS A 36 -4.29 -29.27 -0.19
CA LYS A 36 -5.54 -29.70 -0.84
C LYS A 36 -6.77 -28.85 -0.43
N GLN A 37 -6.72 -28.14 0.70
CA GLN A 37 -7.84 -27.31 1.17
C GLN A 37 -7.86 -25.99 0.40
N LYS A 38 -9.05 -25.57 -0.05
CA LYS A 38 -9.33 -24.27 -0.66
C LYS A 38 -10.64 -23.75 -0.06
N LEU A 39 -10.62 -22.52 0.46
CA LEU A 39 -11.80 -21.75 0.80
C LEU A 39 -11.88 -20.52 -0.10
N GLU A 40 -13.08 -19.99 -0.27
CA GLU A 40 -13.31 -18.78 -1.04
C GLU A 40 -14.20 -17.83 -0.24
N SER A 41 -13.91 -16.54 -0.30
CA SER A 41 -14.78 -15.50 0.23
C SER A 41 -16.07 -15.41 -0.58
N LYS A 42 -17.05 -14.72 -0.02
CA LYS A 42 -18.15 -14.10 -0.77
C LYS A 42 -17.62 -13.08 -1.77
N LEU A 43 -18.46 -12.74 -2.74
CA LEU A 43 -18.17 -11.70 -3.72
C LEU A 43 -18.34 -10.32 -3.08
N SER A 44 -17.34 -9.45 -3.23
CA SER A 44 -17.40 -8.05 -2.82
C SER A 44 -17.34 -7.12 -4.03
N ASP A 45 -18.13 -6.06 -4.04
CA ASP A 45 -18.14 -5.04 -5.09
C ASP A 45 -16.94 -4.09 -4.95
N LEU A 46 -16.20 -3.88 -6.04
CA LEU A 46 -15.05 -2.97 -6.05
C LEU A 46 -15.52 -1.51 -6.15
N ASN A 47 -15.42 -0.77 -5.05
CA ASN A 47 -15.83 0.62 -4.94
C ASN A 47 -14.59 1.51 -4.77
N VAL A 48 -14.34 2.42 -5.72
CA VAL A 48 -13.21 3.37 -5.67
C VAL A 48 -11.87 2.67 -5.37
N ASN A 49 -11.54 1.64 -6.17
CA ASN A 49 -10.34 0.81 -6.03
C ASN A 49 -10.23 0.00 -4.71
N VAL A 50 -11.31 -0.10 -3.92
CA VAL A 50 -11.36 -0.88 -2.67
C VAL A 50 -12.55 -1.83 -2.65
N ALA A 51 -12.31 -3.11 -2.36
CA ALA A 51 -13.36 -4.09 -2.10
C ALA A 51 -13.27 -4.51 -0.62
N ASN A 52 -14.33 -4.26 0.15
CA ASN A 52 -14.40 -4.62 1.56
C ASN A 52 -15.08 -5.97 1.71
N PHE A 53 -14.43 -6.93 2.37
CA PHE A 53 -14.95 -8.28 2.57
C PHE A 53 -15.50 -8.45 3.99
N ASN A 54 -14.71 -8.05 4.99
CA ASN A 54 -15.02 -8.21 6.42
C ASN A 54 -15.48 -9.64 6.76
N GLU A 55 -14.79 -10.65 6.23
CA GLU A 55 -15.19 -12.05 6.29
C GLU A 55 -14.10 -12.93 6.92
N GLU A 56 -14.48 -13.87 7.78
CA GLU A 56 -13.57 -14.85 8.39
C GLU A 56 -13.64 -16.20 7.67
N LEU A 57 -12.46 -16.73 7.30
CA LEU A 57 -12.27 -18.07 6.76
C LEU A 57 -11.45 -18.91 7.75
N GLU A 58 -11.74 -20.21 7.89
CA GLU A 58 -11.06 -21.09 8.86
C GLU A 58 -10.59 -22.42 8.23
N ILE A 59 -9.29 -22.73 8.35
CA ILE A 59 -8.68 -23.97 7.86
C ILE A 59 -7.92 -24.67 8.99
N ASN A 60 -8.20 -25.95 9.21
CA ASN A 60 -7.41 -26.79 10.11
C ASN A 60 -6.13 -27.30 9.44
N SER A 61 -4.99 -27.13 10.10
CA SER A 61 -3.65 -27.41 9.57
C SER A 61 -2.71 -28.05 10.59
N ASN A 62 -2.21 -29.24 10.25
CA ASN A 62 -1.09 -29.88 10.96
C ASN A 62 0.23 -29.16 10.66
N MET A 63 0.95 -28.79 11.71
CA MET A 63 2.25 -28.12 11.74
C MET A 63 3.29 -29.06 12.37
N TYR A 64 4.41 -29.27 11.68
CA TYR A 64 5.51 -30.11 12.19
C TYR A 64 6.51 -29.23 12.93
N PHE A 65 6.84 -29.59 14.17
CA PHE A 65 7.79 -28.92 15.03
C PHE A 65 9.02 -29.81 15.21
N GLN A 66 10.19 -29.30 14.87
CA GLN A 66 11.46 -30.03 14.92
C GLN A 66 12.60 -29.01 15.05
N ASP A 67 13.69 -29.37 15.74
CA ASP A 67 14.86 -28.50 15.93
C ASP A 67 14.46 -27.16 16.62
N ASN A 68 13.48 -27.26 17.53
CA ASN A 68 12.84 -26.17 18.27
C ASN A 68 12.11 -25.12 17.41
N GLN A 69 11.72 -25.46 16.18
CA GLN A 69 10.97 -24.58 15.27
C GLN A 69 9.89 -25.34 14.47
N PHE A 70 8.81 -24.66 14.11
CA PHE A 70 7.87 -25.14 13.11
C PHE A 70 8.51 -25.11 11.72
N LYS A 71 8.41 -26.22 10.98
CA LYS A 71 8.80 -26.32 9.58
C LYS A 71 7.87 -25.51 8.68
N GLU A 72 8.41 -25.06 7.55
CA GLU A 72 7.75 -24.19 6.57
C GLU A 72 6.34 -24.66 6.18
N LYS A 73 5.37 -23.74 6.19
CA LYS A 73 3.97 -23.99 5.85
C LYS A 73 3.36 -22.82 5.07
N LYS A 74 3.71 -22.74 3.79
CA LYS A 74 3.14 -21.78 2.84
C LYS A 74 1.64 -22.01 2.61
N CYS A 75 0.90 -20.90 2.68
CA CYS A 75 -0.44 -20.73 2.12
C CYS A 75 -0.38 -19.80 0.90
N LEU A 76 -1.45 -19.79 0.11
CA LEU A 76 -1.62 -18.91 -1.04
C LEU A 76 -2.98 -18.23 -0.96
N PHE A 77 -3.00 -16.91 -1.06
CA PHE A 77 -4.20 -16.13 -1.31
C PHE A 77 -4.23 -15.74 -2.79
N THR A 78 -5.36 -15.91 -3.46
CA THR A 78 -5.55 -15.55 -4.86
C THR A 78 -6.75 -14.63 -4.96
N VAL A 79 -6.52 -13.39 -5.38
CA VAL A 79 -7.59 -12.44 -5.67
C VAL A 79 -8.07 -12.67 -7.10
N THR A 80 -9.37 -12.93 -7.27
CA THR A 80 -10.01 -13.17 -8.55
C THR A 80 -10.95 -12.02 -8.88
N LEU A 81 -10.83 -11.51 -10.10
CA LEU A 81 -11.73 -10.56 -10.73
C LEU A 81 -12.86 -11.30 -11.44
N LEU A 82 -14.09 -10.98 -11.08
CA LEU A 82 -15.29 -11.44 -11.76
C LEU A 82 -15.89 -10.28 -12.55
N SER A 83 -15.99 -10.48 -13.86
CA SER A 83 -16.50 -9.50 -14.82
C SER A 83 -17.44 -10.17 -15.81
N GLN A 84 -18.24 -9.38 -16.55
CA GLN A 84 -19.08 -9.90 -17.63
C GLN A 84 -18.28 -10.64 -18.73
N LYS A 85 -16.98 -10.36 -18.86
CA LYS A 85 -16.07 -11.03 -19.82
C LYS A 85 -15.41 -12.29 -19.24
N GLY A 86 -15.90 -12.79 -18.10
CA GLY A 86 -15.37 -13.94 -17.38
C GLY A 86 -14.45 -13.58 -16.22
N ASN A 87 -13.90 -14.64 -15.60
CA ASN A 87 -13.11 -14.55 -14.38
C ASN A 87 -11.61 -14.54 -14.70
N LYS A 88 -10.84 -13.66 -14.04
CA LYS A 88 -9.38 -13.57 -14.19
C LYS A 88 -8.71 -13.47 -12.82
N VAL A 89 -7.53 -14.06 -12.66
CA VAL A 89 -6.70 -13.82 -11.48
C VAL A 89 -6.18 -12.38 -11.54
N ALA A 90 -6.49 -11.60 -10.51
CA ALA A 90 -6.06 -10.21 -10.36
C ALA A 90 -4.65 -10.10 -9.77
N GLY A 91 -4.31 -11.04 -8.89
CA GLY A 91 -3.04 -11.12 -8.19
C GLY A 91 -3.09 -12.24 -7.14
N GLN A 92 -1.94 -12.56 -6.56
CA GLN A 92 -1.81 -13.59 -5.53
C GLN A 92 -0.76 -13.19 -4.50
N VAL A 93 -0.82 -13.74 -3.29
CA VAL A 93 0.29 -13.60 -2.33
C VAL A 93 0.49 -14.90 -1.55
N SER A 94 1.73 -15.31 -1.39
CA SER A 94 2.08 -16.49 -0.59
C SER A 94 2.60 -16.08 0.78
N VAL A 95 2.16 -16.80 1.80
CA VAL A 95 2.42 -16.48 3.21
C VAL A 95 2.86 -17.74 3.93
N ASP A 96 4.04 -17.73 4.55
CA ASP A 96 4.48 -18.84 5.40
C ASP A 96 3.97 -18.66 6.83
N ILE A 97 3.01 -19.52 7.21
CA ILE A 97 2.41 -19.50 8.54
C ILE A 97 3.38 -19.98 9.63
N SER A 98 4.39 -20.80 9.27
CA SER A 98 5.38 -21.26 10.23
C SER A 98 6.17 -20.09 10.84
N SER A 99 6.48 -19.08 10.03
CA SER A 99 7.21 -17.87 10.46
C SER A 99 6.50 -17.11 11.58
N TYR A 100 5.16 -17.04 11.57
CA TYR A 100 4.37 -16.38 12.61
C TYR A 100 4.29 -17.20 13.90
N LEU A 101 4.06 -18.52 13.78
CA LEU A 101 4.01 -19.43 14.92
C LEU A 101 5.37 -19.50 15.62
N ASN A 102 6.47 -19.49 14.87
CA ASN A 102 7.84 -19.42 15.41
C ASN A 102 8.12 -18.12 16.17
N ARG A 103 7.46 -17.00 15.81
CA ARG A 103 7.54 -15.72 16.55
C ARG A 103 6.61 -15.68 17.78
N LYS A 104 5.72 -16.67 17.93
CA LYS A 104 4.62 -16.74 18.92
C LYS A 104 3.72 -15.51 18.84
N LEU A 105 3.24 -15.20 17.63
CA LEU A 105 2.29 -14.12 17.35
C LEU A 105 0.91 -14.73 17.10
N GLU A 106 -0.07 -14.46 17.97
CA GLU A 106 -1.37 -15.14 17.93
C GLU A 106 -2.45 -14.39 17.15
N ASN A 107 -2.33 -13.07 17.02
CA ASN A 107 -3.32 -12.20 16.39
C ASN A 107 -2.58 -11.10 15.61
N ILE A 108 -2.53 -11.21 14.29
CA ILE A 108 -1.59 -10.45 13.44
C ILE A 108 -2.35 -9.76 12.33
N ARG A 109 -2.21 -8.44 12.20
CA ARG A 109 -2.78 -7.67 11.09
C ARG A 109 -1.67 -7.38 10.08
N GLU A 110 -1.84 -7.88 8.86
CA GLU A 110 -0.86 -7.81 7.78
C GLU A 110 -1.39 -7.01 6.58
N GLU A 111 -0.49 -6.25 5.95
CA GLU A 111 -0.73 -5.56 4.69
C GLU A 111 0.16 -6.18 3.61
N LEU A 112 -0.41 -7.10 2.83
CA LEU A 112 0.34 -7.92 1.89
C LEU A 112 0.18 -7.40 0.46
N ARG A 113 1.29 -7.16 -0.24
CA ARG A 113 1.26 -6.79 -1.67
C ARG A 113 0.88 -7.99 -2.52
N LEU A 114 0.15 -7.76 -3.61
CA LEU A 114 -0.25 -8.83 -4.53
C LEU A 114 0.81 -9.03 -5.63
N ASP A 115 1.46 -10.19 -5.61
CA ASP A 115 2.31 -10.67 -6.70
C ASP A 115 1.50 -10.93 -7.97
N LYS A 116 2.15 -10.77 -9.12
CA LYS A 116 1.56 -10.97 -10.46
C LYS A 116 0.32 -10.09 -10.74
N CYS A 117 0.14 -9.02 -9.98
CA CYS A 117 -0.85 -8.00 -10.25
C CYS A 117 -0.32 -6.96 -11.26
N PRO A 118 -1.11 -6.52 -12.26
CA PRO A 118 -0.74 -5.39 -13.12
C PRO A 118 -0.57 -4.08 -12.35
N ASP A 119 -1.36 -3.88 -11.28
CA ASP A 119 -1.20 -2.78 -10.34
C ASP A 119 -0.12 -3.12 -9.29
N ARG A 120 1.01 -2.41 -9.36
CA ARG A 120 2.15 -2.56 -8.44
C ARG A 120 1.85 -2.09 -7.01
N HIS A 121 0.77 -1.35 -6.81
CA HIS A 121 0.32 -0.85 -5.51
C HIS A 121 -0.84 -1.66 -4.93
N ALA A 122 -1.25 -2.75 -5.59
CA ALA A 122 -2.33 -3.60 -5.13
C ALA A 122 -1.95 -4.38 -3.86
N LYS A 123 -2.86 -4.42 -2.88
CA LYS A 123 -2.64 -5.04 -1.57
C LYS A 123 -3.90 -5.71 -1.04
N ILE A 124 -3.71 -6.68 -0.16
CA ILE A 124 -4.77 -7.27 0.66
C ILE A 124 -4.45 -7.02 2.14
N HIS A 125 -5.46 -6.54 2.88
CA HIS A 125 -5.39 -6.39 4.33
C HIS A 125 -6.10 -7.59 4.96
N ILE A 126 -5.35 -8.36 5.76
CA ILE A 126 -5.87 -9.55 6.45
C ILE A 126 -5.41 -9.57 7.91
N ARG A 127 -6.22 -10.20 8.76
CA ARG A 127 -5.85 -10.51 10.14
C ARG A 127 -5.81 -12.02 10.34
N PHE A 128 -4.66 -12.55 10.70
CA PHE A 128 -4.47 -13.95 11.10
C PHE A 128 -4.78 -14.13 12.59
N GLN A 129 -5.46 -15.23 12.91
CA GLN A 129 -5.56 -15.76 14.27
C GLN A 129 -5.21 -17.25 14.26
N PHE A 130 -4.39 -17.68 15.23
CA PHE A 130 -3.94 -19.07 15.34
C PHE A 130 -4.37 -19.66 16.67
N LYS A 131 -4.97 -20.85 16.66
CA LYS A 131 -5.33 -21.60 17.86
C LYS A 131 -4.81 -23.03 17.75
N CYS A 132 -3.93 -23.43 18.67
CA CYS A 132 -3.58 -24.84 18.83
C CYS A 132 -4.81 -25.60 19.34
N ILE A 133 -5.17 -26.68 18.66
CA ILE A 133 -6.30 -27.55 19.04
C ILE A 133 -5.79 -28.68 19.92
N GLU A 134 -4.82 -29.43 19.41
CA GLU A 134 -4.27 -30.63 20.02
C GLU A 134 -2.87 -30.90 19.48
N GLU A 135 -2.07 -31.59 20.28
CA GLU A 135 -0.84 -32.25 19.83
C GLU A 135 -1.21 -33.64 19.32
N LEU A 136 -0.69 -34.01 18.15
CA LEU A 136 -0.92 -35.28 17.48
C LEU A 136 0.31 -36.16 17.63
N ASP A 137 0.09 -37.36 18.14
CA ASP A 137 1.09 -38.42 18.14
C ASP A 137 1.41 -38.84 16.68
N ILE A 138 2.70 -39.04 16.40
CA ILE A 138 3.20 -39.38 15.06
C ILE A 138 2.66 -40.74 14.60
N ASP A 139 2.48 -41.68 15.53
CA ASP A 139 1.97 -43.01 15.20
C ASP A 139 0.51 -43.01 14.72
N GLN A 140 -0.26 -41.96 15.04
CA GLN A 140 -1.61 -41.76 14.52
C GLN A 140 -1.62 -41.14 13.10
N LEU A 141 -0.64 -40.29 12.77
CA LEU A 141 -0.57 -39.59 11.48
C LEU A 141 -0.25 -40.54 10.30
N SER A 142 0.54 -41.57 10.56
CA SER A 142 0.81 -42.69 9.64
C SER A 142 -0.48 -43.38 9.19
N ARG A 143 -1.44 -43.56 10.10
CA ARG A 143 -2.74 -44.22 9.83
C ARG A 143 -3.71 -43.29 9.10
N ILE A 144 -3.82 -42.03 9.54
CA ILE A 144 -4.74 -41.03 8.95
C ILE A 144 -4.34 -40.68 7.49
N SER A 145 -3.07 -40.80 7.13
CA SER A 145 -2.58 -40.54 5.76
C SER A 145 -2.88 -41.66 4.77
N PHE A 146 -3.17 -42.88 5.25
CA PHE A 146 -3.56 -44.04 4.44
C PHE A 146 -5.07 -44.34 4.48
N ALA A 147 -5.76 -43.97 5.56
CA ALA A 147 -7.20 -44.21 5.76
C ALA A 147 -8.14 -43.30 4.94
N SER A 148 -7.81 -43.04 3.67
CA SER A 148 -8.73 -42.47 2.68
C SER A 148 -8.94 -43.38 1.47
N ASN A 149 -8.72 -44.69 1.65
CA ASN A 149 -9.16 -45.80 0.80
C ASN A 149 -9.14 -47.09 1.64
N MET A 150 -10.31 -47.51 2.14
CA MET A 150 -10.82 -48.90 2.09
C MET A 150 -12.02 -49.02 3.04
N ASP A 151 -13.12 -49.52 2.48
CA ASP A 151 -14.28 -49.99 3.22
C ASP A 151 -14.02 -51.35 3.89
N GLN A 152 -14.83 -51.62 4.91
CA GLN A 152 -15.36 -52.93 5.31
C GLN A 152 -14.45 -54.09 5.78
N GLU A 153 -15.00 -54.75 6.82
CA GLU A 153 -14.81 -56.14 7.25
C GLU A 153 -13.54 -56.56 8.02
N ASP A 154 -13.73 -57.67 8.74
CA ASP A 154 -12.79 -58.46 9.55
C ASP A 154 -12.16 -57.86 10.82
N GLN A 155 -12.93 -57.96 11.92
CA GLN A 155 -12.39 -58.35 13.23
C GLN A 155 -13.00 -59.67 13.71
N GLN A 156 -12.41 -60.79 13.29
CA GLN A 156 -12.48 -62.06 14.01
C GLN A 156 -11.08 -62.51 14.45
N ASN A 157 -11.04 -63.08 15.66
CA ASN A 157 -10.00 -63.95 16.21
C ASN A 157 -8.58 -63.39 16.37
N THR A 158 -8.13 -63.26 17.62
CA THR A 158 -7.01 -64.07 18.17
C THR A 158 -7.08 -64.10 19.70
N ILE A 159 -7.70 -65.12 20.27
CA ILE A 159 -7.36 -65.63 21.62
C ILE A 159 -7.32 -67.16 21.52
N GLN A 160 -6.12 -67.72 21.48
CA GLN A 160 -5.85 -69.14 21.70
C GLN A 160 -4.48 -69.29 22.37
N ASN A 161 -4.30 -70.46 23.01
CA ASN A 161 -3.12 -70.97 23.73
C ASN A 161 -3.01 -70.53 25.20
N SER A 162 -2.77 -71.42 26.17
CA SER A 162 -2.78 -72.91 26.16
C SER A 162 -2.84 -73.45 27.59
N THR A 163 -3.75 -74.41 27.88
CA THR A 163 -3.58 -75.31 29.03
C THR A 163 -4.12 -76.72 28.72
N GLN A 164 -3.25 -77.62 28.28
CA GLN A 164 -3.48 -79.05 28.35
C GLN A 164 -2.22 -79.78 28.85
N GLN A 165 -2.45 -80.62 29.86
CA GLN A 165 -1.79 -81.91 30.11
C GLN A 165 -0.25 -81.98 30.08
N ILE A 166 0.32 -82.23 31.27
CA ILE A 166 1.38 -83.24 31.41
C ILE A 166 0.91 -84.28 32.44
N LYS A 167 0.78 -85.53 31.97
CA LYS A 167 0.79 -86.74 32.81
C LYS A 167 2.15 -87.41 32.61
N GLN A 168 2.76 -87.90 33.69
CA GLN A 168 3.54 -89.15 33.80
C GLN A 168 4.07 -89.19 35.24
N ASN A 169 3.61 -90.16 36.05
CA ASN A 169 4.15 -91.52 36.19
C ASN A 169 5.37 -91.57 37.14
N GLU A 170 5.15 -92.02 38.38
CA GLU A 170 6.01 -93.04 38.98
C GLU A 170 5.14 -94.13 39.62
N HIS A 171 5.48 -95.39 39.35
CA HIS A 171 4.96 -96.56 40.04
C HIS A 171 5.98 -96.96 41.12
N GLY A 172 5.50 -97.33 42.31
CA GLY A 172 6.34 -97.83 43.40
C GLY A 172 5.56 -98.83 44.25
N ASN A 173 5.32 -100.02 43.70
CA ASN A 173 4.58 -101.09 44.36
C ASN A 173 5.59 -102.13 44.90
N ILE A 174 5.65 -102.31 46.22
CA ILE A 174 6.37 -103.43 46.85
C ILE A 174 5.48 -104.03 47.94
N ASN A 175 4.80 -105.14 47.60
CA ASN A 175 4.57 -106.21 48.55
C ASN A 175 5.93 -106.91 48.79
N ASP A 176 6.25 -107.34 50.01
CA ASP A 176 5.92 -108.72 50.39
C ASP A 176 6.26 -109.10 51.84
N GLN A 177 5.50 -110.09 52.33
CA GLN A 177 5.88 -111.13 53.29
C GLN A 177 6.55 -110.76 54.63
N GLN A 178 5.86 -111.12 55.72
CA GLN A 178 6.13 -112.45 56.31
C GLN A 178 4.89 -113.05 57.00
N GLN A 179 4.78 -114.37 56.93
CA GLN A 179 3.56 -115.12 57.24
C GLN A 179 3.93 -116.36 58.07
N THR A 180 3.09 -116.67 59.06
CA THR A 180 2.90 -118.00 59.67
C THR A 180 3.96 -118.59 60.62
N GLN A 181 3.44 -119.05 61.77
CA GLN A 181 3.84 -120.14 62.68
C GLN A 181 4.09 -119.63 64.12
N GLN A 182 3.68 -120.33 65.18
CA GLN A 182 3.26 -121.74 65.26
C GLN A 182 2.15 -121.95 66.30
N ASN A 183 1.45 -123.09 66.20
CA ASN A 183 0.39 -123.49 67.13
C ASN A 183 0.95 -124.51 68.15
N GLN A 184 0.28 -124.65 69.31
CA GLN A 184 0.51 -125.66 70.35
C GLN A 184 1.86 -125.66 71.12
N TYR A 185 1.79 -125.31 72.41
CA TYR A 185 2.06 -126.31 73.46
C TYR A 185 0.98 -126.20 74.55
N GLN A 186 0.69 -127.33 75.18
CA GLN A 186 -0.39 -127.51 76.16
C GLN A 186 0.23 -127.84 77.53
N GLN A 187 -0.49 -127.50 78.60
CA GLN A 187 -0.25 -127.86 80.02
C GLN A 187 0.64 -126.92 80.86
N GLN A 188 0.36 -126.98 82.18
CA GLN A 188 1.05 -126.31 83.31
C GLN A 188 0.88 -124.77 83.28
N ALA A 189 -0.16 -124.18 83.91
CA ALA A 189 -0.52 -124.21 85.32
C ALA A 189 0.57 -123.62 86.25
N ILE A 190 0.17 -122.64 87.06
CA ILE A 190 0.98 -121.88 88.02
C ILE A 190 1.90 -120.82 87.36
N TYR A 191 1.30 -119.69 86.99
CA TYR A 191 1.95 -118.40 87.25
C TYR A 191 1.49 -117.94 88.62
N THR A 192 2.43 -117.60 89.49
CA THR A 192 2.14 -116.92 90.75
C THR A 192 1.61 -115.52 90.48
N GLU A 193 0.69 -115.04 91.31
CA GLU A 193 0.00 -113.76 91.14
C GLU A 193 0.98 -112.57 91.00
N GLN A 194 2.18 -112.71 91.58
CA GLN A 194 3.30 -111.77 91.51
C GLN A 194 3.88 -111.57 90.09
N ASP A 195 3.98 -112.62 89.26
CA ASP A 195 4.60 -112.51 87.93
C ASP A 195 3.69 -111.78 86.92
N LEU A 196 2.38 -111.98 87.07
CA LEU A 196 1.38 -111.22 86.30
C LEU A 196 1.33 -109.75 86.70
N ASP A 197 1.59 -109.44 87.97
CA ASP A 197 1.71 -108.06 88.44
C ASP A 197 3.02 -107.39 87.99
N GLU A 198 4.16 -108.09 87.90
CA GLU A 198 5.37 -107.54 87.27
C GLU A 198 5.14 -107.21 85.79
N ILE A 199 4.52 -108.11 85.01
CA ILE A 199 4.19 -107.87 83.60
C ILE A 199 3.21 -106.70 83.46
N ARG A 200 2.17 -106.61 84.30
CA ARG A 200 1.27 -105.44 84.36
C ARG A 200 2.01 -104.15 84.70
N THR A 201 2.98 -104.21 85.62
CA THR A 201 3.74 -103.04 86.05
C THR A 201 4.65 -102.53 84.93
N LEU A 202 5.36 -103.43 84.25
CA LEU A 202 6.18 -103.10 83.07
C LEU A 202 5.32 -102.57 81.91
N LEU A 203 4.19 -103.20 81.62
CA LEU A 203 3.25 -102.74 80.59
C LEU A 203 2.66 -101.37 80.95
N SER A 204 2.35 -101.12 82.22
CA SER A 204 1.90 -99.80 82.72
C SER A 204 2.98 -98.74 82.59
N MET A 205 4.25 -99.08 82.87
CA MET A 205 5.38 -98.17 82.67
C MET A 205 5.60 -97.86 81.19
N GLU A 206 5.51 -98.84 80.29
CA GLU A 206 5.69 -98.60 78.86
C GLU A 206 4.50 -97.84 78.26
N MET A 207 3.26 -98.13 78.67
CA MET A 207 2.08 -97.31 78.35
C MET A 207 2.25 -95.85 78.81
N LYS A 208 2.83 -95.62 80.00
CA LYS A 208 3.14 -94.26 80.47
C LYS A 208 4.22 -93.57 79.62
N LYS A 209 5.22 -94.31 79.11
CA LYS A 209 6.21 -93.76 78.16
C LYS A 209 5.59 -93.43 76.80
N VAL A 210 4.72 -94.29 76.27
CA VAL A 210 3.97 -94.04 75.03
C VAL A 210 3.08 -92.81 75.21
N GLN A 211 2.26 -92.75 76.26
CA GLN A 211 1.45 -91.57 76.59
C GLN A 211 2.26 -90.28 76.77
N LYS A 212 3.52 -90.37 77.25
CA LYS A 212 4.43 -89.21 77.32
C LYS A 212 4.88 -88.78 75.94
N LYS A 213 5.28 -89.71 75.07
CA LYS A 213 5.66 -89.43 73.68
C LYS A 213 4.49 -88.89 72.85
N ASP A 214 3.28 -89.41 73.05
CA ASP A 214 2.09 -88.92 72.35
C ASP A 214 1.79 -87.46 72.73
N ARG A 215 1.95 -87.08 74.01
CA ARG A 215 1.88 -85.68 74.44
C ARG A 215 2.97 -84.82 73.81
N GLU A 216 4.23 -85.28 73.83
CA GLU A 216 5.35 -84.57 73.20
C GLU A 216 5.12 -84.39 71.68
N ILE A 217 4.51 -85.37 70.99
CA ILE A 217 4.14 -85.28 69.58
C ILE A 217 3.00 -84.27 69.38
N SER A 218 1.96 -84.28 70.21
CA SER A 218 0.86 -83.29 70.13
C SER A 218 1.35 -81.86 70.40
N GLU A 219 2.22 -81.66 71.39
CA GLU A 219 2.85 -80.36 71.68
C GLU A 219 3.70 -79.88 70.49
N LEU A 220 4.50 -80.77 69.89
CA LEU A 220 5.30 -80.43 68.70
C LEU A 220 4.44 -80.15 67.47
N GLN A 221 3.32 -80.85 67.28
CA GLN A 221 2.36 -80.58 66.21
C GLN A 221 1.72 -79.20 66.37
N GLN A 222 1.28 -78.85 67.59
CA GLN A 222 0.72 -77.53 67.89
C GLN A 222 1.74 -76.40 67.69
N ILE A 223 3.00 -76.61 68.08
CA ILE A 223 4.10 -75.66 67.83
C ILE A 223 4.35 -75.51 66.33
N LEU A 224 4.34 -76.60 65.57
CA LEU A 224 4.55 -76.57 64.12
C LEU A 224 3.42 -75.81 63.41
N GLU A 225 2.17 -76.05 63.78
CA GLU A 225 0.99 -75.35 63.24
C GLU A 225 1.06 -73.84 63.55
N THR A 226 1.36 -73.49 64.80
CA THR A 226 1.58 -72.08 65.21
C THR A 226 2.71 -71.42 64.41
N LYS A 227 3.78 -72.17 64.09
CA LYS A 227 4.90 -71.66 63.28
C LYS A 227 4.57 -71.55 61.79
N GLN A 228 3.71 -72.41 61.26
CA GLN A 228 3.20 -72.29 59.90
C GLN A 228 2.29 -71.06 59.76
N GLU A 229 1.39 -70.83 60.73
CA GLU A 229 0.52 -69.64 60.78
C GLU A 229 1.36 -68.34 60.82
N GLN A 230 2.33 -68.26 61.75
CA GLN A 230 3.27 -67.12 61.82
C GLN A 230 4.06 -66.90 60.52
N PHE A 231 4.43 -67.98 59.81
CA PHE A 231 5.11 -67.88 58.53
C PHE A 231 4.17 -67.39 57.41
N THR A 232 2.91 -67.83 57.38
CA THR A 232 1.92 -67.33 56.42
C THR A 232 1.62 -65.85 56.63
N ASP A 233 1.47 -65.39 57.87
CA ASP A 233 1.27 -63.97 58.20
C ASP A 233 2.47 -63.12 57.78
N THR A 234 3.68 -63.56 58.12
CA THR A 234 4.93 -62.86 57.74
C THR A 234 5.05 -62.76 56.21
N LYS A 235 4.68 -63.83 55.48
CA LYS A 235 4.68 -63.85 54.02
C LYS A 235 3.64 -62.88 53.42
N GLN A 236 2.44 -62.81 53.99
CA GLN A 236 1.42 -61.84 53.56
C GLN A 236 1.87 -60.39 53.82
N GLN A 237 2.45 -60.11 54.99
CA GLN A 237 2.99 -58.79 55.31
C GLN A 237 4.15 -58.38 54.37
N LEU A 238 5.01 -59.33 54.00
CA LEU A 238 6.10 -59.10 53.06
C LEU A 238 5.56 -58.74 51.66
N GLU A 239 4.60 -59.50 51.13
CA GLU A 239 4.04 -59.23 49.79
C GLU A 239 3.26 -57.91 49.77
N ALA A 240 2.51 -57.59 50.84
CA ALA A 240 1.84 -56.29 50.98
C ALA A 240 2.84 -55.11 51.08
N THR A 241 4.00 -55.32 51.69
CA THR A 241 5.07 -54.30 51.76
C THR A 241 5.75 -54.12 50.40
N LYS A 242 5.98 -55.21 49.67
CA LYS A 242 6.52 -55.22 48.31
C LYS A 242 5.58 -54.53 47.32
N GLN A 243 4.28 -54.74 47.42
CA GLN A 243 3.28 -54.02 46.62
C GLN A 243 3.34 -52.50 46.88
N LYS A 244 3.35 -52.07 48.15
CA LYS A 244 3.51 -50.65 48.52
C LYS A 244 4.83 -50.06 48.01
N LEU A 245 5.90 -50.85 47.98
CA LEU A 245 7.18 -50.41 47.41
C LEU A 245 7.07 -50.15 45.92
N TYR A 246 6.43 -51.03 45.14
CA TYR A 246 6.20 -50.80 43.71
C TYR A 246 5.31 -49.59 43.45
N GLU A 247 4.21 -49.42 44.21
CA GLU A 247 3.35 -48.22 44.13
C GLU A 247 4.09 -46.92 44.46
N THR A 248 5.13 -46.99 45.31
CA THR A 248 5.96 -45.83 45.65
C THR A 248 6.99 -45.56 44.55
N LEU A 249 7.57 -46.60 43.96
CA LEU A 249 8.55 -46.50 42.89
C LEU A 249 7.92 -45.93 41.61
N ASP A 250 6.71 -46.38 41.26
CA ASP A 250 5.91 -45.82 40.17
C ASP A 250 5.61 -44.32 40.38
N LYS A 251 5.20 -43.92 41.59
CA LYS A 251 5.02 -42.49 41.94
C LYS A 251 6.30 -41.68 41.80
N LEU A 252 7.44 -42.22 42.23
CA LEU A 252 8.73 -41.54 42.10
C LEU A 252 9.14 -41.34 40.63
N GLN A 253 8.93 -42.35 39.78
CA GLN A 253 9.19 -42.23 38.34
C GLN A 253 8.29 -41.14 37.70
N ASN A 254 6.99 -41.14 38.01
CA ASN A 254 6.06 -40.10 37.57
C ASN A 254 6.47 -38.69 38.04
N TYR A 255 7.05 -38.55 39.25
CA TYR A 255 7.59 -37.28 39.72
C TYR A 255 8.88 -36.87 38.99
N GLU A 256 9.76 -37.81 38.64
CA GLU A 256 10.99 -37.53 37.87
C GLU A 256 10.67 -37.07 36.43
N GLU A 257 9.69 -37.71 35.78
CA GLU A 257 9.14 -37.28 34.49
C GLU A 257 8.48 -35.89 34.59
N SER A 258 7.81 -35.58 35.70
CA SER A 258 7.25 -34.25 35.95
C SER A 258 8.34 -33.18 36.15
N ILE A 259 9.41 -33.48 36.90
CA ILE A 259 10.52 -32.54 37.15
C ILE A 259 11.26 -32.23 35.85
N THR A 260 11.58 -33.24 35.04
CA THR A 260 12.26 -33.04 33.74
C THR A 260 11.42 -32.21 32.77
N SER A 261 10.10 -32.43 32.74
CA SER A 261 9.15 -31.60 31.98
C SER A 261 9.13 -30.12 32.44
N HIS A 262 9.15 -29.87 33.75
CA HIS A 262 9.24 -28.51 34.30
C HIS A 262 10.57 -27.81 33.97
N ASP A 263 11.70 -28.54 33.98
CA ASP A 263 13.01 -27.97 33.62
C ASP A 263 13.08 -27.58 32.13
N ASP A 264 12.49 -28.39 31.24
CA ASP A 264 12.40 -28.04 29.82
C ASP A 264 11.42 -26.88 29.57
N LEU A 265 10.31 -26.80 30.32
CA LEU A 265 9.44 -25.62 30.30
C LEU A 265 10.21 -24.36 30.74
N LYS A 266 11.00 -24.45 31.82
CA LYS A 266 11.82 -23.35 32.34
C LYS A 266 12.87 -22.87 31.33
N LYS A 267 13.62 -23.78 30.71
CA LYS A 267 14.56 -23.44 29.61
C LYS A 267 13.85 -22.73 28.45
N ASN A 268 12.64 -23.17 28.11
CA ASN A 268 11.83 -22.54 27.05
C ASN A 268 11.31 -21.14 27.43
N LEU A 269 11.02 -20.89 28.71
CA LEU A 269 10.67 -19.57 29.23
C LEU A 269 11.89 -18.64 29.23
N ASP A 270 13.05 -19.08 29.73
CA ASP A 270 14.31 -18.30 29.71
C ASP A 270 14.70 -17.89 28.28
N ASN A 271 14.57 -18.81 27.32
CA ASN A 271 14.80 -18.51 25.91
C ASN A 271 13.78 -17.50 25.35
N ARG A 272 12.52 -17.53 25.81
CA ARG A 272 11.51 -16.52 25.41
C ARG A 272 11.79 -15.16 26.03
N VAL A 273 12.25 -15.09 27.28
CA VAL A 273 12.67 -13.83 27.93
C VAL A 273 13.80 -13.18 27.11
N LYS A 274 14.86 -13.94 26.79
CA LYS A 274 15.97 -13.44 25.96
C LYS A 274 15.53 -12.94 24.58
N GLN A 275 14.57 -13.62 23.93
CA GLN A 275 13.98 -13.14 22.68
C GLN A 275 13.24 -11.79 22.85
N LEU A 276 12.44 -11.65 23.91
CA LEU A 276 11.70 -10.43 24.21
C LEU A 276 12.65 -9.27 24.56
N GLU A 277 13.74 -9.52 25.28
CA GLU A 277 14.78 -8.51 25.55
C GLU A 277 15.44 -7.98 24.27
N ILE A 278 15.76 -8.87 23.32
CA ILE A 278 16.31 -8.49 22.01
C ILE A 278 15.30 -7.66 21.21
N GLN A 279 14.04 -8.08 21.18
CA GLN A 279 12.97 -7.33 20.51
C GLN A 279 12.75 -5.94 21.14
N ASN A 280 12.78 -5.84 22.47
CA ASN A 280 12.61 -4.57 23.17
C ASN A 280 13.78 -3.62 22.87
N LYS A 281 15.03 -4.10 22.86
CA LYS A 281 16.19 -3.30 22.42
C LYS A 281 16.07 -2.81 20.97
N GLN A 282 15.57 -3.65 20.05
CA GLN A 282 15.32 -3.24 18.66
C GLN A 282 14.23 -2.17 18.55
N LEU A 283 13.14 -2.28 19.31
CA LEU A 283 12.07 -1.28 19.36
C LEU A 283 12.56 0.04 19.97
N GLN A 284 13.37 0.00 21.03
CA GLN A 284 14.00 1.19 21.62
C GLN A 284 14.89 1.92 20.61
N GLN A 285 15.69 1.19 19.83
CA GLN A 285 16.51 1.76 18.77
C GLN A 285 15.66 2.44 17.67
N GLN A 286 14.56 1.80 17.24
CA GLN A 286 13.63 2.40 16.27
C GLN A 286 12.95 3.67 16.80
N ILE A 287 12.60 3.71 18.09
CA ILE A 287 12.03 4.91 18.74
C ILE A 287 13.03 6.07 18.70
N ILE A 288 14.32 5.81 18.97
CA ILE A 288 15.39 6.82 18.89
C ILE A 288 15.48 7.35 17.46
N GLU A 289 15.61 6.47 16.46
CA GLU A 289 15.72 6.86 15.04
C GLU A 289 14.51 7.68 14.56
N TRP A 290 13.29 7.29 14.92
CA TRP A 290 12.10 8.06 14.59
C TRP A 290 12.04 9.42 15.31
N SER A 291 12.53 9.52 16.55
CA SER A 291 12.61 10.79 17.27
C SER A 291 13.59 11.78 16.61
N GLU A 292 14.71 11.30 16.09
CA GLU A 292 15.69 12.11 15.36
C GLU A 292 15.13 12.59 14.01
N GLN A 293 14.47 11.70 13.26
CA GLN A 293 13.78 12.07 12.01
C GLN A 293 12.67 13.10 12.24
N LEU A 294 11.90 12.97 13.33
CA LEU A 294 10.87 13.94 13.71
C LEU A 294 11.48 15.32 14.00
N LYS A 295 12.58 15.35 14.78
CA LYS A 295 13.31 16.58 15.11
C LYS A 295 13.86 17.29 13.85
N LEU A 296 14.44 16.53 12.92
CA LEU A 296 14.91 17.05 11.62
C LEU A 296 13.75 17.64 10.79
N LYS A 297 12.62 16.93 10.68
CA LYS A 297 11.43 17.44 9.97
C LYS A 297 10.87 18.71 10.63
N GLN A 298 10.84 18.76 11.95
CA GLN A 298 10.36 19.93 12.69
C GLN A 298 11.26 21.17 12.46
N GLN A 299 12.58 20.99 12.39
CA GLN A 299 13.51 22.05 12.00
C GLN A 299 13.28 22.54 10.55
N LEU A 300 13.02 21.63 9.60
CA LEU A 300 12.71 22.00 8.22
C LEU A 300 11.40 22.79 8.09
N VAL A 301 10.36 22.45 8.87
CA VAL A 301 9.11 23.22 8.93
C VAL A 301 9.38 24.64 9.43
N VAL A 302 10.09 24.80 10.55
CA VAL A 302 10.44 26.14 11.10
C VAL A 302 11.23 26.98 10.09
N GLN A 303 12.18 26.38 9.35
CA GLN A 303 12.90 27.09 8.28
C GLN A 303 12.00 27.50 7.11
N SER A 304 11.00 26.68 6.77
CA SER A 304 10.02 26.99 5.72
C SER A 304 9.09 28.12 6.15
N ASP A 305 8.57 28.07 7.39
CA ASP A 305 7.70 29.09 7.95
C ASP A 305 8.40 30.45 8.03
N GLN A 306 9.69 30.47 8.40
CA GLN A 306 10.45 31.71 8.43
C GLN A 306 10.73 32.28 7.02
N LYS A 307 10.95 31.42 6.01
CA LYS A 307 11.02 31.86 4.60
C LYS A 307 9.67 32.44 4.12
N LEU A 308 8.56 31.80 4.47
CA LEU A 308 7.22 32.27 4.13
C LEU A 308 6.90 33.62 4.81
N SER A 309 7.24 33.76 6.10
CA SER A 309 7.10 35.02 6.85
C SER A 309 7.89 36.17 6.20
N ASN A 310 9.15 35.91 5.82
CA ASN A 310 9.97 36.89 5.10
C ASN A 310 9.37 37.27 3.73
N ALA A 311 8.85 36.30 2.98
CA ALA A 311 8.20 36.54 1.68
C ALA A 311 6.90 37.35 1.83
N LEU A 312 6.09 37.08 2.86
CA LEU A 312 4.90 37.86 3.20
C LEU A 312 5.26 39.32 3.54
N GLY A 313 6.34 39.54 4.31
CA GLY A 313 6.85 40.89 4.59
C GLY A 313 7.28 41.64 3.33
N GLN A 314 8.03 40.98 2.44
CA GLN A 314 8.40 41.56 1.14
C GLN A 314 7.18 41.88 0.27
N MET A 315 6.18 41.01 0.25
CA MET A 315 4.92 41.22 -0.47
C MET A 315 4.13 42.41 0.09
N GLN A 316 4.10 42.61 1.41
CA GLN A 316 3.48 43.79 2.03
C GLN A 316 4.18 45.09 1.63
N VAL A 317 5.52 45.12 1.64
CA VAL A 317 6.30 46.28 1.18
C VAL A 317 6.05 46.55 -0.31
N MET A 318 5.97 45.51 -1.14
CA MET A 318 5.66 45.65 -2.56
C MET A 318 4.24 46.20 -2.78
N LYS A 319 3.25 45.74 -2.00
CA LYS A 319 1.87 46.25 -2.04
C LYS A 319 1.79 47.73 -1.65
N GLN A 320 2.54 48.16 -0.63
CA GLN A 320 2.64 49.57 -0.26
C GLN A 320 3.25 50.42 -1.39
N ARG A 321 4.29 49.93 -2.07
CA ARG A 321 4.88 50.62 -3.22
C ARG A 321 3.91 50.74 -4.39
N ILE A 322 3.16 49.68 -4.70
CA ILE A 322 2.13 49.70 -5.76
C ILE A 322 1.10 50.79 -5.47
N SER A 323 0.55 50.83 -4.24
CA SER A 323 -0.38 51.88 -3.81
C SER A 323 0.18 53.30 -3.97
N GLN A 324 1.46 53.52 -3.65
CA GLN A 324 2.13 54.80 -3.84
C GLN A 324 2.29 55.18 -5.32
N TYR A 325 2.55 54.20 -6.20
CA TYR A 325 2.60 54.45 -7.64
C TYR A 325 1.21 54.77 -8.22
N GLU A 326 0.17 54.07 -7.79
CA GLU A 326 -1.22 54.32 -8.20
C GLU A 326 -1.67 55.74 -7.82
N GLU A 327 -1.39 56.19 -6.58
CA GLU A 327 -1.65 57.57 -6.14
C GLU A 327 -0.89 58.60 -6.99
N LEU A 328 0.38 58.33 -7.30
CA LEU A 328 1.24 59.26 -8.05
C LEU A 328 0.83 59.34 -9.53
N GLU A 329 0.44 58.22 -10.15
CA GLU A 329 -0.11 58.19 -11.49
C GLU A 329 -1.45 58.95 -11.58
N GLN A 330 -2.34 58.76 -10.59
CA GLN A 330 -3.60 59.50 -10.53
C GLN A 330 -3.37 61.01 -10.33
N GLN A 331 -2.38 61.42 -9.52
CA GLN A 331 -1.96 62.82 -9.44
C GLN A 331 -1.43 63.36 -10.77
N GLN A 332 -0.66 62.57 -11.54
CA GLN A 332 -0.19 62.99 -12.87
C GLN A 332 -1.34 63.14 -13.87
N GLN A 333 -2.31 62.22 -13.88
CA GLN A 333 -3.51 62.36 -14.72
C GLN A 333 -4.28 63.63 -14.36
N ASN A 334 -4.49 63.92 -13.08
CA ASN A 334 -5.17 65.13 -12.61
C ASN A 334 -4.43 66.43 -12.98
N ARG A 335 -3.10 66.41 -13.03
CA ARG A 335 -2.32 67.56 -13.54
C ARG A 335 -2.50 67.74 -15.05
N LYS A 336 -2.39 66.67 -15.83
CA LYS A 336 -2.57 66.69 -17.29
C LYS A 336 -3.98 67.16 -17.68
N SER A 337 -5.02 66.70 -16.99
CA SER A 337 -6.40 67.15 -17.25
C SER A 337 -6.60 68.63 -16.89
N ALA A 338 -5.99 69.12 -15.80
CA ALA A 338 -6.00 70.54 -15.46
C ALA A 338 -5.27 71.42 -16.50
N GLU A 339 -4.13 70.96 -17.03
CA GLU A 339 -3.41 71.64 -18.13
C GLU A 339 -4.25 71.69 -19.41
N ILE A 340 -4.82 70.55 -19.83
CA ILE A 340 -5.71 70.47 -21.01
C ILE A 340 -6.92 71.40 -20.87
N ASN A 341 -7.55 71.45 -19.69
CA ASN A 341 -8.68 72.34 -19.44
C ASN A 341 -8.28 73.82 -19.55
N LYS A 342 -7.11 74.19 -19.02
CA LYS A 342 -6.58 75.56 -19.11
C LYS A 342 -6.24 75.97 -20.54
N ASP A 343 -5.68 75.06 -21.34
CA ASP A 343 -5.41 75.30 -22.77
C ASP A 343 -6.72 75.39 -23.56
N MET A 344 -7.74 74.59 -23.21
CA MET A 344 -9.07 74.66 -23.79
C MET A 344 -9.77 76.00 -23.48
N GLU A 345 -9.70 76.50 -22.24
CA GLU A 345 -10.19 77.83 -21.86
C GLU A 345 -9.49 78.95 -22.65
N LEU A 346 -8.16 78.87 -22.80
CA LEU A 346 -7.38 79.83 -23.57
C LEU A 346 -7.74 79.81 -25.06
N MET A 347 -7.93 78.61 -25.62
CA MET A 347 -8.36 78.43 -27.01
C MET A 347 -9.77 78.96 -27.24
N GLN A 348 -10.71 78.66 -26.33
CA GLN A 348 -12.08 79.17 -26.39
C GLN A 348 -12.11 80.70 -26.31
N LYS A 349 -11.30 81.31 -25.45
CA LYS A 349 -11.16 82.77 -25.40
C LYS A 349 -10.66 83.34 -26.74
N LYS A 350 -9.67 82.70 -27.36
CA LYS A 350 -9.14 83.10 -28.67
C LYS A 350 -10.17 82.94 -29.80
N ILE A 351 -11.00 81.89 -29.76
CA ILE A 351 -12.14 81.73 -30.68
C ILE A 351 -13.11 82.89 -30.52
N ASN A 352 -13.56 83.18 -29.29
CA ASN A 352 -14.50 84.27 -29.00
C ASN A 352 -13.97 85.66 -29.44
N ASP A 353 -12.66 85.88 -29.37
CA ASP A 353 -12.04 87.14 -29.81
C ASP A 353 -11.88 87.21 -31.34
N LEU A 354 -11.62 86.09 -32.02
CA LEU A 354 -11.65 85.99 -33.49
C LEU A 354 -13.07 86.18 -34.05
N GLU A 355 -14.09 85.60 -33.42
CA GLU A 355 -15.50 85.81 -33.80
C GLU A 355 -15.90 87.29 -33.75
N LYS A 356 -15.50 88.01 -32.69
CA LYS A 356 -15.69 89.46 -32.60
C LYS A 356 -14.93 90.23 -33.68
N GLN A 357 -13.74 89.77 -34.07
CA GLN A 357 -12.98 90.39 -35.16
C GLN A 357 -13.70 90.19 -36.50
N ILE A 358 -14.14 88.97 -36.80
CA ILE A 358 -14.93 88.64 -38.00
C ILE A 358 -16.19 89.50 -38.08
N GLN A 359 -16.95 89.63 -36.98
CA GLN A 359 -18.15 90.49 -36.94
C GLN A 359 -17.84 91.98 -37.22
N ARG A 360 -16.72 92.51 -36.72
CA ARG A 360 -16.28 93.89 -37.01
C ARG A 360 -15.91 94.05 -38.48
N GLU A 361 -15.24 93.06 -39.06
CA GLU A 361 -14.75 93.09 -40.43
C GLU A 361 -15.89 92.92 -41.45
N GLN A 362 -16.86 92.04 -41.16
CA GLN A 362 -18.13 91.95 -41.89
C GLN A 362 -18.90 93.28 -41.87
N LYS A 363 -19.07 93.88 -40.68
CA LYS A 363 -19.74 95.18 -40.54
C LYS A 363 -19.02 96.29 -41.32
N LYS A 364 -17.68 96.24 -41.40
CA LYS A 364 -16.91 97.17 -42.23
C LYS A 364 -17.15 96.91 -43.72
N GLN A 365 -17.13 95.65 -44.18
CA GLN A 365 -17.45 95.30 -45.57
C GLN A 365 -18.86 95.74 -45.97
N GLU A 366 -19.86 95.61 -45.08
CA GLU A 366 -21.21 96.12 -45.32
C GLU A 366 -21.23 97.64 -45.51
N GLN A 367 -20.46 98.38 -44.71
CA GLN A 367 -20.30 99.84 -44.85
C GLN A 367 -19.58 100.24 -46.14
N ASP A 368 -18.48 99.56 -46.47
CA ASP A 368 -17.70 99.78 -47.69
C ASP A 368 -18.55 99.44 -48.95
N TYR A 369 -19.36 98.37 -48.90
CA TYR A 369 -20.30 98.01 -49.95
C TYR A 369 -21.45 99.02 -50.10
N ALA A 370 -22.00 99.53 -49.01
CA ALA A 370 -22.99 100.60 -49.04
C ALA A 370 -22.42 101.89 -49.65
N LEU A 371 -21.17 102.24 -49.33
CA LEU A 371 -20.46 103.37 -49.93
C LEU A 371 -20.23 103.17 -51.44
N TYR A 372 -19.81 101.97 -51.84
CA TYR A 372 -19.65 101.60 -53.25
C TYR A 372 -20.96 101.67 -54.04
N GLN A 373 -22.08 101.25 -53.45
CA GLN A 373 -23.42 101.39 -54.07
C GLN A 373 -23.84 102.86 -54.24
N ILE A 374 -23.46 103.76 -53.32
CA ILE A 374 -23.67 105.21 -53.47
C ILE A 374 -22.80 105.76 -54.63
N GLN A 375 -21.54 105.34 -54.71
CA GLN A 375 -20.65 105.74 -55.81
C GLN A 375 -21.16 105.26 -57.17
N LEU A 376 -21.64 104.01 -57.28
CA LEU A 376 -22.25 103.47 -58.49
C LEU A 376 -23.46 104.28 -58.96
N LYS A 377 -24.35 104.70 -58.05
CA LYS A 377 -25.47 105.58 -58.38
C LYS A 377 -25.02 106.93 -58.94
N ASN A 378 -23.97 107.52 -58.36
CA ASN A 378 -23.41 108.78 -58.87
C ASN A 378 -22.78 108.62 -60.26
N VAL A 379 -22.10 107.49 -60.54
CA VAL A 379 -21.55 107.19 -61.87
C VAL A 379 -22.66 106.92 -62.88
N GLN A 380 -23.75 106.24 -62.49
CA GLN A 380 -24.93 106.08 -63.34
C GLN A 380 -25.58 107.43 -63.69
N ALA A 381 -25.70 108.36 -62.74
CA ALA A 381 -26.19 109.71 -63.02
C ALA A 381 -25.30 110.46 -64.03
N GLN A 382 -23.97 110.39 -63.88
CA GLN A 382 -23.01 110.98 -64.83
C GLN A 382 -23.05 110.32 -66.22
N LEU A 383 -23.43 109.04 -66.31
CA LEU A 383 -23.64 108.34 -67.58
C LEU A 383 -24.93 108.80 -68.28
N VAL A 384 -25.99 109.16 -67.55
CA VAL A 384 -27.21 109.75 -68.14
C VAL A 384 -26.87 111.11 -68.77
N ASP A 385 -26.18 112.00 -68.06
CA ASP A 385 -25.70 113.29 -68.60
C ASP A 385 -24.86 113.13 -69.88
N LYS A 386 -23.99 112.12 -69.94
CA LYS A 386 -23.18 111.83 -71.13
C LYS A 386 -24.00 111.18 -72.26
N THR A 387 -25.07 110.46 -71.95
CA THR A 387 -25.93 109.83 -72.97
C THR A 387 -26.76 110.87 -73.71
N GLU A 388 -27.21 111.93 -73.05
CA GLU A 388 -27.86 113.08 -73.71
C GLU A 388 -26.89 113.84 -74.64
N LEU A 389 -25.60 113.87 -74.31
CA LEU A 389 -24.56 114.48 -75.15
C LEU A 389 -24.24 113.65 -76.40
N ILE A 390 -24.31 112.32 -76.30
CA ILE A 390 -24.00 111.39 -77.41
C ILE A 390 -25.04 111.45 -78.55
N ASN A 391 -26.32 111.66 -78.24
CA ASN A 391 -27.37 111.80 -79.24
C ASN A 391 -27.24 113.06 -80.12
N LYS A 392 -26.37 114.03 -79.77
CA LYS A 392 -26.06 115.21 -80.60
C LYS A 392 -24.86 115.03 -81.55
N LEU A 393 -24.10 113.94 -81.43
CA LEU A 393 -22.82 113.75 -82.15
C LEU A 393 -22.82 112.57 -83.14
N GLN A 394 -23.96 111.92 -83.38
CA GLN A 394 -24.09 110.85 -84.39
C GLN A 394 -24.56 111.37 -85.77
N LYS A 395 -23.78 112.33 -86.30
CA LYS A 395 -23.66 112.62 -87.73
C LYS A 395 -22.18 112.91 -88.01
N ASP A 396 -21.40 111.85 -88.24
CA ASP A 396 -20.43 111.72 -89.34
C ASP A 396 -19.50 110.50 -89.16
N GLN A 397 -19.56 109.62 -90.17
CA GLN A 397 -18.55 108.68 -90.70
C GLN A 397 -17.90 107.53 -89.88
N GLU A 398 -17.75 106.41 -90.61
CA GLU A 398 -16.97 105.18 -90.37
C GLU A 398 -15.45 105.47 -90.59
N PHE A 399 -14.40 104.71 -90.24
CA PHE A 399 -14.10 103.28 -89.97
C PHE A 399 -13.03 103.21 -88.80
N ASP A 400 -12.38 102.12 -88.37
CA ASP A 400 -12.23 100.71 -88.83
C ASP A 400 -12.02 99.73 -87.62
N ASN A 401 -11.61 98.49 -87.90
CA ASN A 401 -11.42 97.36 -87.00
C ASN A 401 -9.98 97.19 -86.46
N GLN A 402 -9.81 96.76 -85.20
CA GLN A 402 -8.56 96.09 -84.79
C GLN A 402 -8.64 95.00 -83.67
N ASP A 403 -9.81 94.62 -83.17
CA ASP A 403 -9.91 93.75 -81.97
C ASP A 403 -10.11 92.23 -82.21
N ALA A 404 -10.21 91.78 -83.47
CA ALA A 404 -10.48 90.36 -83.77
C ALA A 404 -9.29 89.40 -83.50
N SER A 405 -8.05 89.90 -83.43
CA SER A 405 -6.83 89.06 -83.38
C SER A 405 -6.47 88.56 -81.98
N GLN A 406 -6.68 89.35 -80.92
CA GLN A 406 -6.24 88.98 -79.56
C GLN A 406 -7.09 87.86 -78.95
N ILE A 407 -8.39 87.82 -79.23
CA ILE A 407 -9.32 86.81 -78.69
C ILE A 407 -8.96 85.39 -79.19
N GLN A 408 -8.40 85.27 -80.40
CA GLN A 408 -8.03 83.97 -80.97
C GLN A 408 -6.71 83.40 -80.40
N GLN A 409 -5.80 84.26 -79.92
CA GLN A 409 -4.56 83.82 -79.25
C GLN A 409 -4.83 83.37 -77.80
N LEU A 410 -5.65 84.10 -77.05
CA LEU A 410 -6.01 83.74 -75.66
C LEU A 410 -6.73 82.38 -75.58
N ARG A 411 -7.59 82.05 -76.55
CA ARG A 411 -8.26 80.73 -76.61
C ARG A 411 -7.29 79.55 -76.82
N LYS A 412 -6.17 79.74 -77.52
CA LYS A 412 -5.15 78.68 -77.71
C LYS A 412 -4.36 78.39 -76.44
N GLN A 413 -4.05 79.41 -75.61
CA GLN A 413 -3.34 79.20 -74.35
C GLN A 413 -4.19 78.41 -73.34
N ILE A 414 -5.50 78.69 -73.24
CA ILE A 414 -6.40 77.98 -72.31
C ILE A 414 -6.48 76.48 -72.65
N GLN A 415 -6.59 76.10 -73.93
CA GLN A 415 -6.54 74.70 -74.36
C GLN A 415 -5.21 74.00 -74.01
N GLN A 416 -4.10 74.73 -74.03
CA GLN A 416 -2.79 74.19 -73.73
C GLN A 416 -2.60 73.90 -72.22
N TYR A 417 -3.17 74.75 -71.35
CA TYR A 417 -3.17 74.50 -69.90
C TYR A 417 -4.05 73.30 -69.51
N GLN A 418 -5.24 73.15 -70.11
CA GLN A 418 -6.11 72.00 -69.86
C GLN A 418 -5.47 70.66 -70.28
N SER A 419 -4.72 70.65 -71.40
CA SER A 419 -3.98 69.45 -71.82
C SER A 419 -2.85 69.06 -70.85
N ASN A 420 -2.17 70.04 -70.25
CA ASN A 420 -1.12 69.79 -69.24
C ASN A 420 -1.69 69.25 -67.92
N GLU A 421 -2.88 69.68 -67.52
CA GLU A 421 -3.56 69.20 -66.30
C GLU A 421 -3.95 67.71 -66.40
N GLU A 422 -4.44 67.26 -67.55
CA GLU A 422 -4.72 65.83 -67.79
C GLU A 422 -3.45 64.96 -67.80
N GLN A 423 -2.34 65.49 -68.32
CA GLN A 423 -1.05 64.76 -68.28
C GLN A 423 -0.51 64.64 -66.86
N PHE A 424 -0.60 65.71 -66.06
CA PHE A 424 -0.17 65.70 -64.65
C PHE A 424 -0.97 64.67 -63.83
N ASN A 425 -2.29 64.63 -64.00
CA ASN A 425 -3.16 63.66 -63.31
C ASN A 425 -2.88 62.19 -63.72
N LYS A 426 -2.46 61.92 -64.96
CA LYS A 426 -2.02 60.58 -65.39
C LYS A 426 -0.74 60.13 -64.68
N VAL A 427 0.26 61.02 -64.57
CA VAL A 427 1.53 60.72 -63.87
C VAL A 427 1.29 60.52 -62.37
N LEU A 428 0.44 61.34 -61.75
CA LEU A 428 0.12 61.25 -60.31
C LEU A 428 -0.52 59.88 -59.95
N ASN A 429 -1.41 59.36 -60.80
CA ASN A 429 -2.05 58.07 -60.57
C ASN A 429 -1.10 56.89 -60.81
N GLN A 430 -0.20 56.96 -61.80
CA GLN A 430 0.85 55.94 -61.99
C GLN A 430 1.79 55.84 -60.78
N TYR A 431 2.15 56.99 -60.18
CA TYR A 431 2.98 57.01 -58.96
C TYR A 431 2.26 56.37 -57.75
N LYS A 432 0.95 56.61 -57.60
CA LYS A 432 0.14 55.97 -56.54
C LYS A 432 0.10 54.45 -56.69
N GLU A 433 -0.12 53.92 -57.89
CA GLU A 433 -0.12 52.47 -58.12
C GLU A 433 1.23 51.81 -57.85
N GLN A 434 2.35 52.47 -58.20
CA GLN A 434 3.69 51.95 -57.92
C GLN A 434 3.98 51.88 -56.42
N ILE A 435 3.66 52.93 -55.67
CA ILE A 435 3.81 52.95 -54.21
C ILE A 435 2.94 51.86 -53.55
N GLN A 436 1.69 51.70 -54.01
CA GLN A 436 0.77 50.71 -53.44
C GLN A 436 1.23 49.26 -53.70
N LYS A 437 1.82 48.98 -54.86
CA LYS A 437 2.46 47.68 -55.17
C LYS A 437 3.74 47.44 -54.36
N ALA A 438 4.56 48.47 -54.12
CA ALA A 438 5.76 48.36 -53.29
C ALA A 438 5.40 47.97 -51.85
N ILE A 439 4.42 48.64 -51.24
CA ILE A 439 3.95 48.35 -49.88
C ILE A 439 3.38 46.92 -49.78
N GLN A 440 2.60 46.46 -50.77
CA GLN A 440 2.08 45.08 -50.78
C GLN A 440 3.18 44.01 -50.86
N ASN A 441 4.26 44.27 -51.58
CA ASN A 441 5.40 43.35 -51.66
C ASN A 441 6.20 43.33 -50.36
N GLU A 442 6.39 44.48 -49.71
CA GLU A 442 7.12 44.57 -48.43
C GLU A 442 6.37 43.87 -47.27
N ILE A 443 5.02 43.96 -47.26
CA ILE A 443 4.17 43.21 -46.31
C ILE A 443 4.33 41.69 -46.50
N LYS A 444 4.30 41.19 -47.75
CA LYS A 444 4.49 39.76 -48.05
C LYS A 444 5.87 39.27 -47.62
N LEU A 445 6.92 40.07 -47.86
CA LEU A 445 8.29 39.72 -47.46
C LEU A 445 8.42 39.58 -45.94
N LYS A 446 7.79 40.49 -45.16
CA LYS A 446 7.80 40.39 -43.69
C LYS A 446 6.95 39.24 -43.14
N GLN A 447 5.90 38.81 -43.83
CA GLN A 447 5.15 37.61 -43.45
C GLN A 447 5.99 36.33 -43.65
N GLN A 448 6.67 36.18 -44.79
CA GLN A 448 7.57 35.04 -45.01
C GLN A 448 8.72 34.98 -43.98
N GLN A 449 9.31 36.12 -43.63
CA GLN A 449 10.34 36.19 -42.57
C GLN A 449 9.80 35.83 -41.19
N SER A 450 8.50 36.00 -40.93
CA SER A 450 7.86 35.56 -39.68
C SER A 450 7.71 34.03 -39.63
N GLU A 451 7.25 33.42 -40.72
CA GLU A 451 7.05 31.97 -40.84
C GLU A 451 8.38 31.18 -40.74
N GLU A 452 9.47 31.70 -41.34
CA GLU A 452 10.81 31.10 -41.16
C GLU A 452 11.29 31.19 -39.71
N LYS A 453 11.06 32.33 -39.05
CA LYS A 453 11.47 32.54 -37.65
C LYS A 453 10.73 31.62 -36.68
N GLU A 454 9.47 31.31 -36.97
CA GLU A 454 8.67 30.34 -36.23
C GLU A 454 9.21 28.90 -36.42
N ARG A 455 9.54 28.51 -37.65
CA ARG A 455 10.21 27.21 -37.94
C ARG A 455 11.56 27.05 -37.24
N PHE A 456 12.38 28.10 -37.16
CA PHE A 456 13.62 28.06 -36.40
C PHE A 456 13.38 27.89 -34.89
N ASN A 457 12.33 28.51 -34.35
CA ASN A 457 11.95 28.34 -32.95
C ASN A 457 11.56 26.88 -32.63
N ASP A 458 10.76 26.24 -33.49
CA ASP A 458 10.38 24.83 -33.36
C ASP A 458 11.59 23.87 -33.44
N GLN A 459 12.56 24.17 -34.30
CA GLN A 459 13.81 23.40 -34.36
C GLN A 459 14.66 23.59 -33.08
N ILE A 460 14.73 24.80 -32.53
CA ILE A 460 15.41 25.08 -31.25
C ILE A 460 14.73 24.33 -30.10
N ILE A 461 13.39 24.24 -30.08
CA ILE A 461 12.65 23.47 -29.07
C ILE A 461 12.98 21.98 -29.17
N LYS A 462 12.96 21.39 -30.38
CA LYS A 462 13.36 19.98 -30.59
C LYS A 462 14.80 19.70 -30.15
N LEU A 463 15.74 20.56 -30.51
CA LEU A 463 17.15 20.42 -30.12
C LEU A 463 17.33 20.54 -28.60
N LYS A 464 16.58 21.42 -27.92
CA LYS A 464 16.59 21.53 -26.44
C LYS A 464 16.08 20.26 -25.75
N CYS A 465 15.01 19.63 -26.26
CA CYS A 465 14.54 18.35 -25.75
C CYS A 465 15.61 17.25 -25.91
N GLN A 466 16.20 17.13 -27.11
CA GLN A 466 17.27 16.15 -27.36
C GLN A 466 18.52 16.39 -26.49
N LEU A 467 18.89 17.64 -26.24
CA LEU A 467 19.98 17.98 -25.32
C LEU A 467 19.64 17.57 -23.87
N GLY A 468 18.40 17.79 -23.45
CA GLY A 468 17.89 17.35 -22.15
C GLY A 468 17.93 15.82 -21.99
N ASP A 469 17.51 15.07 -23.02
CA ASP A 469 17.57 13.61 -23.01
C ASP A 469 19.01 13.09 -22.96
N ILE A 470 19.96 13.75 -23.63
CA ILE A 470 21.40 13.44 -23.54
C ILE A 470 21.94 13.72 -22.14
N PHE A 471 21.57 14.85 -21.51
CA PHE A 471 21.99 15.16 -20.13
C PHE A 471 21.40 14.20 -19.10
N ASN A 472 20.12 13.82 -19.24
CA ASN A 472 19.48 12.80 -18.40
C ASN A 472 20.17 11.43 -18.57
N THR A 473 20.44 11.02 -19.81
CA THR A 473 21.16 9.77 -20.11
C THR A 473 22.59 9.77 -19.55
N ALA A 474 23.30 10.91 -19.62
CA ALA A 474 24.63 11.06 -19.04
C ALA A 474 24.61 11.09 -17.51
N TYR A 475 23.56 11.64 -16.90
CA TYR A 475 23.32 11.59 -15.46
C TYR A 475 23.12 10.13 -15.00
N ASP A 476 22.28 9.37 -15.70
CA ASP A 476 21.99 7.96 -15.37
C ASP A 476 23.21 7.03 -15.55
N ILE A 477 24.12 7.34 -16.49
CA ILE A 477 25.31 6.51 -16.77
C ILE A 477 26.54 6.90 -15.93
N GLY A 478 26.75 8.20 -15.67
CA GLY A 478 27.99 8.70 -15.04
C GLY A 478 27.81 9.68 -13.87
N GLY A 479 26.57 10.01 -13.51
CA GLY A 479 26.25 10.98 -12.47
C GLY A 479 26.72 12.40 -12.77
N ASN A 480 26.62 13.29 -11.77
CA ASN A 480 26.93 14.71 -11.90
C ASN A 480 28.27 15.00 -12.58
N LYS A 481 29.34 14.26 -12.26
CA LYS A 481 30.67 14.48 -12.85
C LYS A 481 30.75 14.28 -14.36
N LEU A 482 29.87 13.46 -14.94
CA LEU A 482 29.77 13.30 -16.40
C LEU A 482 28.91 14.40 -17.02
N VAL A 483 27.83 14.80 -16.34
CA VAL A 483 26.98 15.93 -16.73
C VAL A 483 27.76 17.25 -16.72
N ASP A 484 28.52 17.55 -15.67
CA ASP A 484 29.34 18.76 -15.55
C ASP A 484 30.36 18.88 -16.70
N ARG A 485 31.00 17.75 -17.07
CA ARG A 485 31.93 17.68 -18.21
C ARG A 485 31.24 17.85 -19.55
N LEU A 486 30.04 17.31 -19.72
CA LEU A 486 29.23 17.54 -20.92
C LEU A 486 28.76 18.99 -20.99
N GLN A 487 28.29 19.59 -19.88
CA GLN A 487 27.87 20.99 -19.84
C GLN A 487 29.01 21.95 -20.20
N GLN A 488 30.24 21.69 -19.73
CA GLN A 488 31.44 22.40 -20.21
C GLN A 488 31.70 22.16 -21.71
N ALA A 489 31.55 20.93 -22.20
CA ALA A 489 31.79 20.60 -23.61
C ALA A 489 30.76 21.21 -24.60
N VAL A 490 29.50 21.42 -24.18
CA VAL A 490 28.48 22.14 -24.97
C VAL A 490 28.41 23.64 -24.65
N GLY A 491 29.32 24.17 -23.83
CA GLY A 491 29.41 25.61 -23.54
C GLY A 491 28.25 26.20 -22.73
N LEU A 492 27.68 25.41 -21.82
CA LEU A 492 26.54 25.80 -20.95
C LEU A 492 26.95 26.20 -19.52
N SER A 493 28.22 26.55 -19.31
CA SER A 493 28.81 26.96 -18.02
C SER A 493 29.09 28.46 -17.96
#